data_AF-A0A0D7A7S3-F1
#
_entry.id   AF-A0A0D7A7S3-F1
#
_cell.length_a   1.000
_cell.length_b   1.000
_cell.length_c   1.000
_cell.angle_alpha   90.00
_cell.angle_beta   90.00
_cell.angle_gamma   90.00
#
_symmetry.space_group_name_H-M   'P 1'
#
loop_
_entity.id
_entity.type
_entity.pdbx_description
1 polymer ?
#
loop_
_entity_poly.entity_id
_entity_poly.type
_entity_poly.pdbx_seq_one_letter_code
_entity_poly.pdbx_strand_id
1 'polypeptide(L)' 'ALGDDGACTVRDSSKYYDLSKLSAKKDYIIKSPGGRDIVLNVCRSLSTEMWGLKVDREDQVGAMVRRDHGDFSIG' A
#
# COMPACT_ATOMS: atom_id res chain seq x y z
N ALA A 1 16.59 -4.62 -17.61
CA ALA A 1 15.20 -4.31 -17.98
C ALA A 1 14.30 -5.12 -17.06
N LEU A 2 13.49 -4.47 -16.22
CA LEU A 2 12.33 -5.13 -15.63
C LEU A 2 11.50 -5.62 -16.82
N GLY A 3 11.32 -6.93 -16.93
CA GLY A 3 10.65 -7.54 -18.06
C GLY A 3 9.23 -7.02 -18.19
N ASP A 4 8.56 -7.39 -19.28
CA ASP A 4 7.16 -7.12 -19.64
C ASP A 4 6.11 -7.63 -18.62
N ASP A 5 6.53 -7.81 -17.37
CA ASP A 5 5.76 -8.12 -16.18
C ASP A 5 4.95 -6.86 -15.84
N GLY A 6 3.61 -6.94 -15.97
CA GLY A 6 2.72 -5.82 -15.66
C GLY A 6 2.93 -5.29 -14.23
N ALA A 7 2.55 -4.03 -13.98
CA ALA A 7 2.59 -3.46 -12.63
C ALA A 7 1.99 -4.46 -11.63
N CYS A 8 2.68 -4.70 -10.50
CA CYS A 8 2.33 -5.70 -9.46
C CYS A 8 2.85 -7.14 -9.64
N THR A 9 3.67 -7.41 -10.66
CA THR A 9 4.25 -8.73 -10.88
C THR A 9 5.78 -8.65 -10.89
N VAL A 10 6.45 -9.69 -10.40
CA VAL A 10 7.91 -9.78 -10.45
C VAL A 10 8.34 -11.21 -10.71
N ARG A 11 9.29 -11.37 -11.62
CA ARG A 11 9.97 -12.64 -11.85
C ARG A 11 11.36 -12.62 -11.23
N ASP A 12 11.60 -13.55 -10.32
CA ASP A 12 12.94 -13.78 -9.74
C ASP A 12 13.38 -15.21 -10.07
N SER A 13 14.42 -15.31 -10.88
CA SER A 13 15.01 -16.58 -11.32
C SER A 13 13.98 -17.49 -12.01
N SER A 14 13.50 -18.54 -11.33
CA SER A 14 12.46 -19.46 -11.82
C SER A 14 11.07 -19.21 -11.21
N LYS A 15 10.94 -18.25 -10.31
CA LYS A 15 9.70 -17.96 -9.58
C LYS A 15 9.01 -16.73 -10.16
N TYR A 16 7.70 -16.84 -10.31
CA TYR A 16 6.83 -15.75 -10.70
C TYR A 16 5.94 -15.38 -9.52
N TYR A 17 5.97 -14.10 -9.15
CA TYR A 17 5.20 -13.54 -8.07
C TYR A 17 4.18 -12.57 -8.65
N ASP A 18 2.91 -12.80 -8.34
CA ASP A 18 1.80 -11.96 -8.76
C ASP A 18 1.02 -11.51 -7.53
N LEU A 19 1.13 -10.23 -7.21
CA LEU A 19 0.45 -9.62 -6.06
C LEU A 19 -0.90 -9.00 -6.46
N SER A 20 -1.33 -9.09 -7.73
CA SER A 20 -2.57 -8.47 -8.23
C SER A 20 -3.81 -8.95 -7.49
N LYS A 21 -3.77 -10.20 -7.01
CA LYS A 21 -4.84 -10.81 -6.18
C LYS A 21 -5.00 -10.15 -4.81
N LEU A 22 -4.00 -9.40 -4.37
CA LEU A 22 -4.05 -8.59 -3.14
C LEU A 22 -4.53 -7.16 -3.40
N SER A 23 -4.87 -6.80 -4.65
CA SER A 23 -5.52 -5.52 -4.94
C SER A 23 -6.97 -5.56 -4.48
N ALA A 24 -7.20 -5.16 -3.24
CA ALA A 24 -8.49 -5.24 -2.60
C ALA A 24 -9.34 -3.98 -2.87
N LYS A 25 -10.66 -4.15 -2.91
CA LYS A 25 -11.60 -3.00 -2.93
C LYS A 25 -11.67 -2.28 -1.58
N LYS A 26 -11.35 -2.99 -0.50
CA LYS A 26 -11.30 -2.48 0.87
C LYS A 26 -9.88 -2.69 1.39
N ASP A 27 -9.33 -1.67 2.04
CA ASP A 27 -7.96 -1.72 2.54
C ASP A 27 -7.78 -2.77 3.65
N TYR A 28 -6.58 -3.33 3.70
CA TYR A 28 -6.14 -4.18 4.80
C TYR A 28 -5.79 -3.31 6.00
N ILE A 29 -6.13 -3.80 7.19
CA ILE A 29 -5.76 -3.19 8.46
C ILE A 29 -4.97 -4.22 9.25
N ILE A 30 -3.72 -3.91 9.56
CA ILE A 30 -2.87 -4.75 10.41
C ILE A 30 -2.45 -3.98 11.65
N LYS A 31 -2.26 -4.69 12.76
CA LYS A 31 -1.74 -4.10 14.00
C LYS A 31 -0.22 -4.24 14.04
N SER A 32 0.47 -3.11 14.17
CA SER A 32 1.89 -3.10 14.50
C SER A 32 2.11 -3.72 15.90
N PRO A 33 3.34 -4.18 16.21
CA PRO A 33 3.67 -4.65 17.56
C PRO A 33 3.40 -3.61 18.66
N GLY A 34 3.46 -2.32 18.32
CA GLY A 34 3.14 -1.21 19.23
C GLY A 34 1.65 -0.85 19.31
N GLY A 35 0.76 -1.67 18.74
CA GLY A 35 -0.70 -1.49 18.82
C GLY A 35 -1.30 -0.46 17.87
N ARG A 36 -0.49 0.20 17.03
CA ARG A 36 -0.97 1.13 16.00
C ARG A 36 -1.52 0.37 14.81
N ASP A 37 -2.62 0.85 14.26
CA ASP A 37 -3.18 0.34 13.01
C ASP A 37 -2.38 0.88 11.81
N ILE A 38 -1.98 -0.03 10.93
CA ILE A 38 -1.40 0.24 9.62
C ILE A 38 -2.48 -0.09 8.60
N VAL A 39 -2.85 0.90 7.79
CA VAL A 39 -3.81 0.74 6.70
C VAL A 39 -3.01 0.62 5.40
N LEU A 40 -3.24 -0.44 4.63
CA LEU A 40 -2.52 -0.64 3.36
C LEU A 40 -3.40 -1.28 2.28
N ASN A 41 -3.00 -1.07 1.04
CA ASN A 41 -3.50 -1.78 -0.13
C ASN A 41 -2.29 -2.21 -0.98
N VAL A 42 -2.46 -3.26 -1.78
CA VAL A 42 -1.39 -3.79 -2.61
C VAL A 42 -1.70 -3.47 -4.06
N CYS A 43 -0.75 -2.80 -4.73
CA CYS A 43 -0.84 -2.43 -6.15
C CYS A 43 -2.04 -1.55 -6.50
N ARG A 44 -2.49 -0.76 -5.53
CA ARG A 44 -3.56 0.23 -5.63
C ARG A 44 -3.37 1.24 -4.50
N SER A 45 -3.89 2.45 -4.68
CA SER A 45 -3.99 3.44 -3.61
C SER A 45 -5.04 3.10 -2.56
N LEU A 46 -4.89 3.69 -1.37
CA LEU A 46 -5.83 3.53 -0.29
C LEU A 46 -7.24 3.99 -0.68
N SER A 47 -8.24 3.21 -0.29
CA SER A 47 -9.66 3.61 -0.32
C SER A 47 -10.05 4.45 0.91
N THR A 48 -9.28 4.33 1.99
CA THR A 48 -9.49 5.03 3.25
C THR A 48 -9.10 6.50 3.09
N GLU A 49 -9.98 7.38 3.58
CA GLU A 49 -9.71 8.82 3.61
C GLU A 49 -8.45 9.12 4.43
N MET A 50 -7.53 9.89 3.82
CA MET A 50 -6.27 10.32 4.40
C MET A 50 -6.45 11.70 5.03
N TRP A 51 -6.35 11.79 6.35
CA TRP A 51 -6.56 13.04 7.07
C TRP A 51 -5.23 13.73 7.38
N GLY A 52 -5.08 14.99 6.91
CA GLY A 52 -3.90 15.80 7.21
C GLY A 52 -2.59 15.27 6.60
N LEU A 53 -2.68 14.33 5.67
CA LEU A 53 -1.52 13.79 4.96
C LEU A 53 -1.04 14.84 3.94
N LYS A 54 0.26 15.14 3.96
CA LYS A 54 0.89 16.05 2.98
C LYS A 54 1.81 15.25 2.07
N VAL A 55 1.31 14.92 0.87
CA VAL A 55 2.07 14.24 -0.19
C VAL A 55 1.72 14.86 -1.53
N ASP A 56 2.63 14.78 -2.50
CA ASP A 56 2.42 15.36 -3.83
C ASP A 56 1.33 14.63 -4.63
N ARG A 57 1.13 13.32 -4.36
CA ARG A 57 0.20 12.43 -5.06
C ARG A 57 -0.51 11.49 -4.09
N GLU A 58 -1.62 11.93 -3.54
CA GLU A 58 -2.47 11.13 -2.65
C GLU A 58 -3.00 9.86 -3.32
N ASP A 59 -3.29 9.93 -4.62
CA ASP A 59 -3.77 8.82 -5.45
C ASP A 59 -2.74 7.71 -5.68
N GLN A 60 -1.54 7.82 -5.10
CA GLN A 60 -0.48 6.82 -5.15
C GLN A 60 -0.06 6.29 -3.77
N VAL A 61 -0.72 6.74 -2.70
CA VAL A 61 -0.42 6.25 -1.35
C VAL A 61 -0.93 4.83 -1.20
N GLY A 62 0.00 3.87 -1.07
CA GLY A 62 -0.32 2.46 -0.88
C GLY A 62 -0.45 2.03 0.58
N ALA A 63 0.10 2.80 1.52
CA ALA A 63 -0.01 2.51 2.94
C ALA A 63 0.12 3.77 3.80
N MET A 64 -0.54 3.76 4.96
CA MET A 64 -0.43 4.80 5.97
C MET A 64 -0.54 4.26 7.39
N VAL A 65 -0.09 5.06 8.35
CA VAL A 65 -0.37 4.89 9.78
C VAL A 65 -1.17 6.08 10.27
N ARG A 66 -2.26 5.81 10.99
CA ARG A 66 -3.05 6.84 11.65
C ARG A 66 -2.33 7.36 12.90
N ARG A 67 -2.24 8.68 13.03
CA ARG A 67 -1.69 9.36 14.20
C ARG A 67 -2.63 10.48 14.63
N ASP A 68 -2.50 10.90 15.89
CA ASP A 68 -3.37 11.92 16.50
C ASP A 68 -3.31 13.29 15.81
N HIS A 69 -2.23 13.56 15.08
CA HIS A 69 -1.99 14.85 14.40
C HIS A 69 -1.85 14.72 12.88
N GLY A 70 -2.42 13.67 12.30
CA GLY A 70 -2.45 13.45 10.85
C GLY A 70 -1.94 12.07 10.47
N ASP A 71 -2.39 11.60 9.32
CA ASP A 71 -1.95 10.33 8.75
C ASP A 71 -0.51 10.47 8.21
N PHE A 72 0.24 9.36 8.28
CA PHE A 72 1.62 9.29 7.81
C PHE A 72 1.75 8.21 6.74
N SER A 73 2.07 8.61 5.51
CA SER A 73 2.32 7.68 4.40
C SER A 73 3.56 6.83 4.66
N ILE A 74 3.52 5.57 4.24
CA ILE A 74 4.65 4.65 4.27
C ILE A 74 4.83 4.08 2.86
N GLY A 75 5.96 4.39 2.23
CA GLY A 75 6.28 3.96 0.87
C GLY A 75 6.99 5.05 0.09
#